data_AF-A0A1I6WLQ8-F1
#
_entry.id   AF-A0A1I6WLQ8-F1
#
_cell.length_a   1.000
_cell.length_b   1.000
_cell.length_c   1.000
_cell.angle_alpha   90.00
_cell.angle_beta   90.00
_cell.angle_gamma   90.00
#
_symmetry.space_group_name_H-M   'P 1'
#
loop_
_entity.id
_entity.type
_entity.pdbx_description
1 polymer ?
#
loop_
_entity_poly.entity_id
_entity_poly.type
_entity_poly.pdbx_seq_one_letter_code
_entity_poly.pdbx_strand_id
1 'polypeptide(L)' 'MGSKQEFIVVVVPMSEIKKFVVIDIIGGTVLYYLIKLPLHSFYAAMVGSAVGPMLIRRSLRGPKLRK' A
#
# COMPACT_ATOMS: atom_id res chain seq x y z
N MET A 1 38.63 -9.80 17.64
CA MET A 1 38.62 -9.71 16.17
C MET A 1 37.23 -9.32 15.73
N GLY A 2 37.08 -8.18 15.03
CA GLY A 2 35.88 -7.36 14.96
C GLY A 2 34.67 -7.97 14.25
N SER A 3 33.48 -7.58 14.71
CA SER A 3 32.18 -7.86 14.11
C SER A 3 32.08 -7.17 12.74
N LYS A 4 32.07 -7.96 11.67
CA LYS A 4 31.74 -7.47 10.33
C LYS A 4 30.25 -7.07 10.32
N GLN A 5 29.96 -5.77 10.40
CA GLN A 5 28.62 -5.26 10.14
C GLN A 5 28.39 -5.29 8.62
N GLU A 6 27.51 -6.17 8.16
CA GLU A 6 27.07 -6.19 6.77
C GLU A 6 26.12 -5.00 6.53
N PHE A 7 26.58 -4.02 5.75
CA PHE A 7 25.79 -2.86 5.36
C PHE A 7 25.06 -3.15 4.05
N ILE A 8 23.73 -3.28 4.11
CA ILE A 8 22.90 -3.52 2.93
C ILE A 8 22.33 -2.19 2.44
N VAL A 9 22.75 -1.76 1.25
CA VAL A 9 22.17 -0.58 0.56
C VAL A 9 21.10 -1.04 -0.41
N VAL A 10 19.86 -0.64 -0.14
CA VAL A 10 18.74 -0.86 -1.07
C VAL A 10 18.49 0.42 -1.84
N VAL A 11 18.75 0.40 -3.15
CA VAL A 11 18.44 1.51 -4.05
C VAL A 11 17.02 1.31 -4.59
N VAL A 12 16.09 2.16 -4.18
CA VAL A 12 14.75 2.20 -4.75
C VAL A 12 14.67 3.37 -5.73
N PRO A 13 14.39 3.13 -7.03
CA PRO A 13 14.30 4.20 -8.01
C PRO A 13 13.10 5.11 -7.70
N MET A 14 13.30 6.42 -7.82
CA MET A 14 12.27 7.42 -7.51
C MET A 14 11.04 7.30 -8.40
N SER A 15 11.20 6.78 -9.63
CA SER A 15 10.09 6.49 -10.54
C SER A 15 9.12 5.44 -9.99
N GLU A 16 9.62 4.45 -9.25
CA GLU A 16 8.79 3.39 -8.68
C GLU A 16 7.99 3.89 -7.48
N ILE A 17 8.61 4.77 -6.67
CA ILE A 17 7.92 5.46 -5.57
C ILE A 17 6.79 6.33 -6.13
N LYS A 18 7.05 7.09 -7.21
CA LYS A 18 6.02 7.92 -7.84
C LYS A 18 4.83 7.09 -8.35
N LYS A 19 5.09 6.00 -9.08
CA LYS A 19 4.01 5.11 -9.55
C LYS A 19 3.21 4.54 -8.39
N PHE A 20 3.90 4.10 -7.34
CA PHE A 20 3.25 3.58 -6.15
C PHE A 20 2.31 4.61 -5.51
N VAL A 21 2.78 5.84 -5.32
CA VAL A 21 2.01 6.94 -4.71
C VAL A 21 0.81 7.30 -5.58
N VAL A 22 0.99 7.40 -6.89
CA VAL A 22 -0.09 7.72 -7.84
C VAL A 22 -1.18 6.64 -7.80
N ILE A 23 -0.81 5.36 -7.82
CA ILE A 23 -1.77 4.25 -7.74
C ILE A 23 -2.51 4.27 -6.41
N ASP A 24 -1.83 4.56 -5.30
CA ASP A 24 -2.43 4.60 -3.97
C ASP A 24 -3.43 5.76 -3.83
N ILE A 25 -3.10 6.94 -4.36
CA ILE A 25 -4.00 8.11 -4.37
C ILE A 25 -5.24 7.83 -5.21
N ILE A 26 -5.06 7.31 -6.43
CA ILE A 26 -6.18 7.00 -7.34
C ILE A 26 -7.04 5.89 -6.72
N GLY A 27 -6.42 4.79 -6.29
CA GLY A 27 -7.11 3.65 -5.71
C GLY A 27 -7.86 4.01 -4.42
N GLY A 28 -7.23 4.76 -3.52
CA GLY A 28 -7.86 5.25 -2.29
C GLY A 28 -9.05 6.16 -2.57
N THR A 29 -8.93 7.07 -3.55
CA THR A 29 -10.03 7.96 -3.95
C THR A 29 -11.20 7.18 -4.55
N VAL A 30 -10.93 6.22 -5.43
CA VAL A 30 -11.95 5.32 -5.98
C VAL A 30 -12.65 4.56 -4.86
N LEU A 31 -11.88 4.00 -3.93
CA LEU A 31 -12.44 3.24 -2.80
C LEU A 31 -13.25 4.13 -1.85
N TYR A 32 -12.83 5.37 -1.62
CA TYR A 32 -13.58 6.35 -0.84
C TYR A 32 -14.98 6.55 -1.43
N TYR A 33 -15.11 6.78 -2.73
CA TYR A 33 -16.41 6.94 -3.37
C TYR A 33 -17.22 5.65 -3.41
N LEU A 34 -16.57 4.50 -3.65
CA LEU A 34 -17.23 3.20 -3.62
C LEU A 34 -17.84 2.87 -2.25
N ILE A 35 -17.27 3.38 -1.16
CA ILE A 35 -17.77 3.16 0.20
C ILE A 35 -18.75 4.28 0.58
N LYS A 36 -18.46 5.53 0.22
CA LYS A 36 -19.29 6.69 0.54
C LYS A 36 -20.66 6.65 -0.13
N LEU A 37 -20.74 6.24 -1.39
CA LEU A 37 -21.99 6.19 -2.15
C LEU A 37 -23.03 5.21 -1.54
N PRO A 38 -22.69 3.95 -1.23
CA PRO A 38 -23.66 3.02 -0.64
C PRO A 38 -23.89 3.24 0.85
N LEU A 39 -22.87 3.61 1.62
CA LEU A 39 -22.98 3.69 3.08
C LEU A 39 -23.33 5.08 3.60
N HIS A 40 -23.27 6.12 2.75
CA HIS A 40 -23.44 7.53 3.09
C HIS A 40 -22.62 8.02 4.31
N SER A 41 -21.65 7.23 4.76
CA SER A 41 -20.88 7.46 5.97
C SER A 41 -19.49 7.96 5.62
N PHE A 42 -19.21 9.19 6.03
CA PHE A 42 -17.91 9.84 5.82
C PHE A 42 -16.79 9.09 6.54
N TYR A 43 -17.01 8.66 7.78
CA TYR A 43 -16.01 7.96 8.58
C TYR A 43 -15.69 6.58 8.01
N ALA A 44 -16.71 5.83 7.58
CA ALA A 44 -16.50 4.53 6.95
C ALA A 44 -15.74 4.68 5.62
N ALA A 45 -16.07 5.70 4.81
CA ALA A 45 -15.38 6.00 3.57
C ALA A 45 -13.91 6.39 3.79
N MET A 46 -13.62 7.23 4.78
CA MET A 46 -12.24 7.59 5.14
C MET A 46 -11.43 6.37 5.60
N VAL A 47 -11.91 5.64 6.61
CA VAL A 47 -11.20 4.48 7.14
C VAL A 47 -11.04 3.41 6.06
N GLY A 48 -12.11 3.16 5.30
CA GLY A 48 -12.10 2.22 4.19
C GLY A 48 -11.07 2.59 3.13
N SER A 49 -11.01 3.86 2.69
CA SER A 49 -10.04 4.34 1.70
C SER A 49 -8.58 4.29 2.17
N ALA A 50 -8.32 4.45 3.47
CA ALA A 50 -6.98 4.36 4.03
C ALA A 50 -6.52 2.91 4.24
N VAL A 51 -7.41 2.05 4.74
CA VAL A 51 -7.08 0.65 5.08
C VAL A 51 -7.24 -0.28 3.87
N GLY A 52 -8.10 0.05 2.93
CA GLY A 52 -8.42 -0.78 1.77
C GLY A 52 -7.22 -1.10 0.88
N PRO A 53 -6.41 -0.12 0.44
CA PRO A 53 -5.18 -0.39 -0.32
C PRO A 53 -4.21 -1.30 0.44
N MET A 54 -4.10 -1.14 1.76
CA MET A 54 -3.27 -2.01 2.60
C MET A 54 -3.79 -3.45 2.62
N LEU A 55 -5.11 -3.64 2.74
CA LEU A 55 -5.75 -4.95 2.69
C LEU A 55 -5.61 -5.61 1.32
N ILE A 56 -5.77 -4.85 0.23
CA ILE A 56 -5.58 -5.33 -1.15
C ILE A 56 -4.13 -5.77 -1.37
N ARG A 57 -3.15 -4.98 -0.93
CA ARG A 57 -1.72 -5.37 -1.00
C ARG A 57 -1.46 -6.63 -0.19
N ARG A 58 -2.12 -6.79 0.96
CA ARG A 58 -1.98 -7.97 1.82
C ARG A 58 -2.63 -9.21 1.21
N SER A 59 -3.77 -9.08 0.52
CA SER A 59 -4.43 -10.20 -0.15
C SER A 59 -3.71 -10.63 -1.42
N LEU A 60 -3.12 -9.67 -2.16
CA LEU A 60 -2.34 -9.95 -3.38
C LEU A 60 -0.94 -10.49 -3.10
N ARG A 61 -0.41 -10.34 -1.88
CA ARG A 61 0.77 -11.08 -1.43
C ARG A 61 0.38 -12.56 -1.25
N GLY A 62 0.44 -13.32 -2.35
CA GLY A 62 0.32 -14.78 -2.34
C GLY A 62 1.34 -15.44 -1.39
N PRO A 63 1.19 -16.74 -1.09
CA PRO A 63 2.10 -17.44 -0.18
C PRO A 63 3.53 -17.21 -0.67
N LYS A 64 4.37 -16.62 0.18
CA LYS A 64 5.79 -16.44 -0.10
C LYS A 64 6.30 -17.79 -0.61
N LEU A 65 6.66 -17.86 -1.90
CA LEU A 65 7.48 -18.95 -2.41
C LEU A 65 8.80 -18.85 -1.67
N ARG A 66 8.88 -19.65 -0.60
CA ARG A 66 10.08 -19.89 0.19
C ARG A 66 11.05 -20.60 -0.73
N LYS A 67 11.88 -19.84 -1.44
CA LYS A 67 13.13 -20.34 -2.00
C LYS A 67 14.22 -20.15 -0.95
#